data_AF-A0A1M5PRH5-F1
#
_entry.id   AF-A0A1M5PRH5-F1
#
_cell.length_a   1.000
_cell.length_b   1.000
_cell.length_c   1.000
_cell.angle_alpha   90.00
_cell.angle_beta   90.00
_cell.angle_gamma   90.00
#
_symmetry.space_group_name_H-M   'P 1'
#
loop_
_entity.id
_entity.type
_entity.pdbx_description
1 polymer ?
#
loop_
_entity_poly.entity_id
_entity_poly.type
_entity_poly.pdbx_seq_one_letter_code
_entity_poly.pdbx_strand_id
1 'polypeptide(L)'
;MEFNKSVLDCMQQLRRRLRDEQQLNIRLSQPDAIQAMLTAYLCSGDEMTRDLGKQLATYSDMPALFTPPSKPAGRSGPSVRIYRGQRVLG
;
A
#
# COMPACT_ATOMS: atom_id res chain seq x y z
N MET A 1 -14.66 15.72 -1.67
CA MET A 1 -13.20 15.52 -1.61
C MET A 1 -12.61 16.21 -2.82
N GLU A 2 -11.96 17.36 -2.65
CA GLU A 2 -11.27 18.05 -3.75
C GLU A 2 -9.89 17.41 -3.94
N PHE A 3 -9.73 16.64 -5.02
CA PHE A 3 -8.44 16.11 -5.42
C PHE A 3 -7.54 17.29 -5.86
N ASN A 4 -6.45 17.50 -5.12
CA ASN A 4 -5.49 18.57 -5.42
C ASN A 4 -4.78 18.29 -6.77
N LYS A 5 -4.36 19.34 -7.48
CA LYS A 5 -3.65 19.26 -8.77
C LYS A 5 -2.43 18.32 -8.69
N SER A 6 -1.75 18.28 -7.55
CA SER A 6 -0.62 17.37 -7.30
C SER A 6 -1.03 15.89 -7.34
N VAL A 7 -2.23 15.54 -6.86
CA VAL A 7 -2.72 14.15 -6.88
C VAL A 7 -3.03 13.72 -8.30
N LEU A 8 -3.70 14.59 -9.07
CA LEU A 8 -4.03 14.33 -10.47
C LEU A 8 -2.77 14.19 -11.33
N ASP A 9 -1.73 14.98 -11.05
CA ASP A 9 -0.44 14.86 -11.71
C ASP A 9 0.24 13.52 -11.36
N CYS A 10 0.30 13.17 -10.08
CA CYS A 10 0.83 11.89 -9.60
C CYS A 10 0.10 10.68 -10.22
N MET A 11 -1.23 10.71 -10.28
CA MET A 11 -2.04 9.65 -10.91
C MET A 11 -1.76 9.53 -12.41
N GLN A 12 -1.59 10.65 -13.13
CA GLN A 12 -1.29 10.64 -14.55
C GLN A 12 0.11 10.08 -14.84
N GLN A 13 1.11 10.49 -14.05
CA GLN A 13 2.47 9.96 -14.16
C GLN A 13 2.50 8.45 -13.87
N LEU A 14 1.88 8.02 -12.77
CA LEU A 14 1.81 6.61 -12.39
C LEU A 14 1.10 5.78 -13.47
N ARG A 15 -0.03 6.26 -14.00
CA ARG A 15 -0.73 5.58 -15.11
C ARG A 15 0.15 5.41 -16.34
N ARG A 16 0.91 6.45 -16.71
CA ARG A 16 1.78 6.40 -17.90
C ARG A 16 2.84 5.31 -17.74
N ARG A 17 3.44 5.19 -16.55
CA ARG A 17 4.44 4.16 -16.24
C ARG A 17 3.84 2.77 -16.22
N LEU A 18 2.69 2.58 -15.55
CA LEU A 18 1.98 1.29 -15.53
C LEU A 18 1.53 0.85 -16.94
N ARG A 19 1.21 1.80 -17.82
CA ARG A 19 0.89 1.49 -19.21
C ARG A 19 2.14 1.11 -20.02
N ASP A 20 3.28 1.74 -19.76
CA ASP A 20 4.53 1.44 -20.45
C ASP A 20 5.05 0.04 -20.06
N GLU A 21 5.09 -0.23 -18.75
CA GLU A 21 5.58 -1.48 -18.17
C GLU A 21 4.61 -2.65 -18.32
N GLN A 22 3.33 -2.45 -18.00
CA GLN A 22 2.34 -3.53 -17.84
C GLN A 22 1.17 -3.41 -18.83
N GLN A 23 1.18 -2.41 -19.72
CA GLN A 23 0.09 -2.11 -20.65
C GLN A 23 -1.28 -1.92 -19.98
N LEU A 24 -1.30 -1.57 -18.69
CA LEU A 24 -2.52 -1.37 -17.92
C LEU A 24 -3.21 -0.04 -18.31
N ASN A 25 -4.48 -0.13 -18.70
CA ASN A 25 -5.31 1.02 -19.04
C ASN A 25 -6.29 1.36 -17.91
N ILE A 26 -5.85 2.15 -16.93
CA ILE A 26 -6.69 2.55 -15.80
C ILE A 26 -7.36 3.90 -16.09
N ARG A 27 -8.68 3.97 -15.93
CA ARG A 27 -9.46 5.16 -16.28
C ARG A 27 -9.71 6.01 -15.03
N LEU A 28 -9.20 7.24 -15.00
CA LEU A 28 -9.28 8.16 -13.85
C LEU A 28 -10.72 8.48 -13.40
N SER A 29 -11.70 8.34 -14.31
CA SER A 29 -13.12 8.55 -14.00
C SER A 29 -13.74 7.42 -13.17
N GLN A 30 -13.07 6.28 -13.04
CA GLN A 30 -13.59 5.16 -12.25
C GLN A 30 -13.34 5.41 -10.76
N PRO A 31 -14.31 5.08 -9.88
CA PRO A 31 -14.15 5.22 -8.44
C PRO A 31 -13.03 4.33 -7.89
N ASP A 32 -12.73 3.23 -8.60
CA ASP A 32 -11.67 2.28 -8.23
C ASP A 32 -10.29 2.63 -8.82
N ALA A 33 -10.15 3.75 -9.53
CA ALA A 33 -8.92 4.08 -10.24
C ALA A 33 -7.68 4.12 -9.34
N ILE A 34 -7.83 4.65 -8.13
CA ILE A 34 -6.75 4.68 -7.13
C ILE A 34 -6.42 3.24 -6.72
N GLN A 35 -7.40 2.45 -6.29
CA GLN A 35 -7.19 1.08 -5.83
C GLN A 35 -6.56 0.17 -6.90
N ALA A 36 -6.99 0.30 -8.16
CA ALA A 36 -6.39 -0.37 -9.31
C ALA A 36 -4.94 0.06 -9.54
N MET A 37 -4.62 1.36 -9.46
CA MET A 37 -3.23 1.86 -9.59
C MET A 37 -2.34 1.33 -8.47
N LEU A 38 -2.87 1.27 -7.26
CA LEU A 38 -2.13 0.75 -6.10
C LEU A 38 -1.87 -0.76 -6.22
N THR A 39 -2.86 -1.52 -6.70
CA THR A 39 -2.67 -2.96 -6.97
C THR A 39 -1.65 -3.20 -8.07
N ALA A 40 -1.67 -2.39 -9.12
CA ALA A 40 -0.73 -2.46 -10.22
C ALA A 40 0.71 -2.13 -9.79
N TYR A 41 0.90 -1.10 -8.96
CA TYR A 41 2.23 -0.73 -8.44
C TYR A 41 2.86 -1.86 -7.60
N LEU A 42 2.05 -2.62 -6.83
CA LEU A 42 2.57 -3.77 -6.06
C LEU A 42 3.15 -4.86 -6.95
N CYS A 43 2.57 -5.04 -8.14
CA CYS A 43 3.05 -5.98 -9.16
C CYS A 43 4.24 -5.41 -9.96
N SER A 44 4.45 -4.10 -9.93
CA SER A 44 5.57 -3.45 -10.62
C SER A 44 6.89 -3.58 -9.84
N GLY A 45 7.95 -3.92 -10.56
CA GLY A 45 9.32 -3.99 -10.06
C GLY A 45 10.10 -2.67 -10.17
N ASP A 46 9.52 -1.65 -10.82
CA ASP A 46 10.20 -0.39 -11.08
C ASP A 46 10.21 0.53 -9.86
N GLU A 47 11.39 1.04 -9.50
CA GLU A 47 11.59 1.86 -8.29
C GLU A 47 10.85 3.20 -8.39
N MET A 48 10.81 3.83 -9.56
CA MET A 48 10.06 5.08 -9.76
C MET A 48 8.55 4.86 -9.62
N THR A 49 8.04 3.76 -10.17
CA THR A 49 6.63 3.37 -10.05
C THR A 49 6.25 3.12 -8.59
N ARG A 50 7.18 2.55 -7.80
CA ARG A 50 7.01 2.38 -6.35
C ARG A 50 7.01 3.68 -5.57
N ASP A 51 7.84 4.65 -5.94
CA ASP A 51 7.85 5.96 -5.29
C ASP A 51 6.54 6.73 -5.56
N LEU A 52 6.11 6.75 -6.83
CA LEU A 52 4.84 7.36 -7.23
C LEU A 52 3.63 6.71 -6.55
N GLY A 53 3.63 5.38 -6.40
CA GLY A 53 2.60 4.66 -5.66
C GLY A 53 2.51 5.07 -4.18
N LYS A 54 3.65 5.27 -3.51
CA LYS A 54 3.71 5.75 -2.13
C LYS A 54 3.20 7.19 -1.99
N GLN A 55 3.60 8.08 -2.90
CA GLN A 55 3.12 9.46 -2.90
C GLN A 55 1.59 9.51 -3.09
N LEU A 56 1.06 8.72 -4.03
CA LEU A 56 -0.39 8.63 -4.27
C LEU A 56 -1.16 8.14 -3.03
N ALA A 57 -0.59 7.20 -2.28
CA ALA A 57 -1.16 6.71 -1.02
C ALA A 57 -1.25 7.79 0.06
N THR A 58 -0.18 8.57 0.21
CA THR A 58 -0.12 9.71 1.14
C THR A 58 -1.18 10.75 0.78
N TYR A 59 -1.36 11.04 -0.51
CA TYR A 59 -2.37 11.98 -0.99
C TYR A 59 -3.81 11.49 -0.82
N SER A 60 -4.04 10.19 -0.88
CA SER A 60 -5.38 9.61 -0.80
C SER A 60 -5.83 9.30 0.63
N ASP A 61 -5.02 9.65 1.64
CA ASP A 61 -5.22 9.26 3.05
C ASP A 61 -5.54 7.77 3.20
N MET A 62 -4.91 6.93 2.37
CA MET A 62 -5.17 5.49 2.31
C MET A 62 -3.92 4.72 2.75
N PRO A 63 -3.46 4.88 4.01
CA PRO A 63 -2.22 4.26 4.49
C PRO A 63 -2.31 2.73 4.61
N ALA A 64 -3.52 2.16 4.62
CA ALA A 64 -3.76 0.77 4.98
C ALA A 64 -3.21 -0.27 3.98
N LEU A 65 -3.00 0.09 2.71
CA LEU A 65 -2.45 -0.82 1.69
C LEU A 65 -0.91 -0.72 1.56
N PHE A 66 -0.27 0.21 2.28
CA PHE A 66 1.13 0.63 2.09
C PHE A 66 2.03 0.35 3.27
N THR A 67 1.61 -0.48 4.22
CA THR A 67 2.55 -1.04 5.16
C THR A 67 3.31 -2.15 4.43
N PRO A 68 4.55 -1.93 3.91
CA PRO A 68 5.44 -3.07 3.77
C PRO A 68 5.45 -3.74 5.15
N PRO A 69 5.47 -5.09 5.24
CA PRO A 69 5.55 -5.76 6.52
C PRO A 69 6.83 -5.30 7.22
N SER A 70 6.73 -4.22 7.99
CA SER A 70 7.82 -3.55 8.68
C SER A 70 8.06 -4.38 9.91
N LYS A 71 8.66 -5.55 9.67
CA LYS A 71 8.99 -6.58 10.64
C LYS A 71 7.73 -7.11 11.34
N PRO A 72 7.67 -8.39 11.72
CA PRO A 72 6.65 -8.79 12.67
C PRO A 72 6.86 -7.89 13.88
N ALA A 73 5.89 -7.02 14.18
CA ALA A 73 5.72 -6.49 15.52
C ALA A 73 5.88 -7.72 16.40
N GLY A 74 7.02 -7.74 17.11
CA GLY A 74 7.52 -8.91 17.79
C GLY A 74 6.33 -9.52 18.48
N ARG A 75 6.01 -10.76 18.08
CA ARG A 75 5.02 -11.63 18.69
C ARG A 75 5.21 -11.42 20.18
N SER A 76 4.39 -10.54 20.76
CA SER A 76 4.46 -10.26 22.18
C SER A 76 4.04 -11.58 22.75
N GLY A 77 5.04 -12.30 23.26
CA GLY A 77 4.93 -13.71 23.60
C GLY A 77 3.69 -13.92 24.45
N PRO A 78 3.10 -15.13 24.42
CA PRO A 78 1.85 -15.37 25.12
C PRO A 78 2.04 -14.90 26.56
N SER A 79 1.27 -13.88 26.97
CA SER A 79 1.27 -13.35 28.32
C SER A 79 0.61 -14.40 29.22
N VAL A 80 1.34 -15.47 29.47
CA VAL A 80 1.01 -16.52 30.42
C VAL A 80 1.53 -16.04 31.76
N ARG A 81 0.71 -15.27 32.47
CA ARG A 81 0.87 -15.05 33.91
C ARG A 81 0.37 -16.30 34.63
N ILE A 82 1.21 -17.31 34.73
CA ILE A 82 1.03 -18.39 35.71
C ILE A 82 1.78 -17.98 36.96
N TYR A 83 1.09 -17.85 38.11
CA TYR A 83 1.64 -18.26 39.42
C TYR A 83 0.53 -18.51 40.45
N ARG A 84 0.04 -19.76 40.46
CA ARG A 84 -0.09 -20.59 41.67
C ARG A 84 0.31 -22.04 41.36
N GLY A 85 1.49 -22.21 40.76
CA GLY A 85 2.31 -23.42 40.97
C GLY A 85 2.57 -24.42 39.83
N GLN A 86 2.04 -24.32 38.61
CA GLN A 86 2.28 -25.38 37.61
C GLN A 86 2.34 -24.85 36.16
N ARG A 87 3.45 -25.14 35.46
CA ARG A 87 3.69 -24.77 34.06
C ARG A 87 3.11 -25.84 33.12
N VAL A 88 2.26 -25.42 32.17
CA VAL A 88 1.84 -26.27 31.04
C VAL A 88 2.25 -25.56 29.74
N LEU A 89 2.97 -26.29 28.90
CA LEU A 89 3.59 -25.83 27.65
C LEU A 89 2.50 -25.71 26.55
N GLY A 90 2.53 -24.60 25.81
CA GLY A 90 1.79 -24.40 24.56
C GLY A 90 2.63 -23.57 23.60
#